data_AF-G5CTI8-F1
#
_entry.id   AF-G5CTI8-F1
#
_cell.length_a   1.000
_cell.length_b   1.000
_cell.length_c   1.000
_cell.angle_alpha   90.00
_cell.angle_beta   90.00
_cell.angle_gamma   90.00
#
_symmetry.space_group_name_H-M   'P 1'
#
loop_
_entity.id
_entity.type
_entity.pdbx_description
1 polymer ?
#
loop_
_entity_poly.entity_id
_entity_poly.type
_entity_poly.pdbx_seq_one_letter_code
_entity_poly.pdbx_strand_id
1 'polypeptide(L)'
;PLLISLPDLNLPRLNALSAWLLIPSSICLVISLYYGSGTGWTFYPPLSNSTFSSSIGTDFLMFSLHLAGVSSILSSINFICTIYSVIYFSRNNERI
;
A
#
# COMPACT_ATOMS: atom_id res chain seq x y z
N PRO A 1 1.82 -16.52 -5.97
CA PRO A 1 2.84 -17.45 -6.52
C PRO A 1 2.45 -18.92 -6.37
N LEU A 2 2.05 -19.38 -5.17
CA LEU A 2 1.79 -20.80 -4.92
C LEU A 2 0.64 -21.39 -5.76
N LEU A 3 -0.49 -20.68 -5.88
CA LEU A 3 -1.62 -21.07 -6.75
C LEU A 3 -1.24 -21.16 -8.24
N ILE A 4 -0.16 -20.47 -8.64
CA ILE A 4 0.35 -20.44 -10.02
C ILE A 4 1.62 -21.31 -10.14
N SER A 5 1.97 -22.07 -9.10
CA SER A 5 3.18 -22.92 -9.02
C SER A 5 4.50 -22.20 -9.32
N LEU A 6 4.55 -20.88 -9.11
CA LEU A 6 5.78 -20.09 -9.28
C LEU A 6 6.63 -20.15 -8.01
N PRO A 7 7.97 -20.29 -8.14
CA PRO A 7 8.88 -20.27 -6.99
C PRO A 7 8.92 -18.89 -6.32
N ASP A 8 8.78 -17.81 -7.09
CA ASP A 8 8.79 -16.43 -6.61
C ASP A 8 7.96 -15.48 -7.51
N LEU A 9 7.76 -14.24 -7.04
CA LEU A 9 7.13 -13.16 -7.82
C LEU A 9 8.12 -12.52 -8.81
N ASN A 10 7.61 -11.88 -9.87
CA ASN A 10 8.45 -11.34 -10.94
C ASN A 10 9.29 -10.11 -10.49
N LEU A 11 8.79 -9.31 -9.54
CA LEU A 11 9.51 -8.15 -8.99
C LEU A 11 9.78 -8.33 -7.47
N PRO A 12 10.70 -9.23 -7.06
CA PRO A 12 10.88 -9.60 -5.66
C PRO A 12 11.41 -8.44 -4.79
N ARG A 13 12.31 -7.60 -5.32
CA ARG A 13 12.81 -6.41 -4.60
C ARG A 13 11.73 -5.36 -4.37
N LEU A 14 10.84 -5.18 -5.35
CA LEU A 14 9.74 -4.23 -5.25
C LEU A 14 8.69 -4.71 -4.24
N ASN A 15 8.47 -6.02 -4.16
CA ASN A 15 7.67 -6.64 -3.11
C ASN A 15 8.25 -6.45 -1.70
N ALA A 16 9.58 -6.57 -1.57
CA ALA A 16 10.24 -6.32 -0.30
C ALA A 16 10.05 -4.85 0.10
N LEU A 17 10.27 -3.91 -0.83
CA LEU A 17 10.06 -2.47 -0.58
C LEU A 17 8.61 -2.17 -0.16
N SER A 18 7.60 -2.75 -0.82
CA SER A 18 6.20 -2.53 -0.45
C SER A 18 5.91 -3.02 0.98
N ALA A 19 6.43 -4.19 1.38
CA ALA A 19 6.31 -4.68 2.74
C ALA A 19 7.02 -3.76 3.75
N TRP A 20 8.23 -3.29 3.42
CA TRP A 20 9.00 -2.38 4.28
C TRP A 20 8.37 -1.00 4.46
N LEU A 21 7.58 -0.51 3.50
CA LEU A 21 6.84 0.74 3.62
C LEU A 21 5.65 0.64 4.58
N LEU A 22 5.11 -0.56 4.84
CA LEU A 22 4.00 -0.74 5.78
C LEU A 22 4.42 -0.56 7.24
N ILE A 23 5.67 -0.89 7.59
CA ILE A 23 6.19 -0.69 8.95
C ILE A 23 6.16 0.79 9.36
N PRO A 24 6.80 1.73 8.64
CA PRO A 24 6.73 3.15 8.97
C PRO A 24 5.30 3.71 8.84
N SER A 25 4.50 3.24 7.88
CA SER A 25 3.07 3.60 7.80
C SER A 25 2.33 3.25 9.09
N SER A 26 2.48 2.01 9.59
CA SER A 26 1.84 1.56 10.82
C SER A 26 2.29 2.35 12.06
N ILE A 27 3.57 2.72 12.13
CA ILE A 27 4.10 3.56 13.21
C ILE A 27 3.45 4.94 13.18
N CYS A 28 3.38 5.57 12.01
CA CYS A 28 2.70 6.86 11.84
C CYS A 28 1.21 6.77 12.21
N LEU A 29 0.54 5.67 11.88
CA LEU A 29 -0.85 5.43 12.28
C LEU A 29 -0.98 5.38 13.80
N VAL A 30 -0.14 4.62 14.51
CA VAL A 30 -0.19 4.52 15.98
C VAL A 30 0.07 5.89 16.63
N ILE A 31 1.02 6.67 16.10
CA ILE A 31 1.27 8.04 16.56
C ILE A 31 0.03 8.91 16.35
N SER A 32 -0.65 8.79 15.20
CA SER A 32 -1.87 9.55 14.93
C SER A 32 -3.01 9.21 15.90
N LEU A 33 -3.10 7.96 16.34
CA LEU A 33 -4.09 7.52 17.34
C LEU A 33 -3.77 8.09 18.72
N TYR A 34 -2.49 8.21 19.08
CA TYR A 34 -2.07 8.82 20.34
C TYR A 34 -2.40 10.31 20.42
N TYR A 35 -2.17 11.06 19.33
CA TYR A 35 -2.48 12.49 19.28
C TYR A 35 -3.96 12.80 19.00
N GLY A 36 -4.70 11.84 18.42
CA GLY A 36 -6.14 11.97 18.17
C GLY A 36 -6.49 12.92 17.02
N SER A 37 -6.83 12.36 15.86
CA SER A 37 -7.27 13.12 14.67
C SER A 37 -8.75 13.54 14.75
N GLY A 38 -9.66 12.65 15.17
CA GLY A 38 -11.10 12.97 15.31
C GLY A 38 -11.86 13.26 14.00
N THR A 39 -11.20 13.16 12.83
CA THR A 39 -11.76 13.54 11.51
C THR A 39 -12.49 12.42 10.76
N GLY A 40 -12.53 11.21 11.35
CA GLY A 40 -13.04 10.00 10.68
C GLY A 40 -12.09 9.48 9.59
N TRP A 41 -12.54 8.50 8.81
CA TRP A 41 -11.73 7.87 7.76
C TRP A 41 -11.76 8.60 6.41
N THR A 42 -12.71 9.51 6.20
CA THR A 42 -12.92 10.24 4.93
C THR A 42 -12.25 11.61 4.87
N PHE A 43 -11.81 12.17 6.00
CA PHE A 43 -11.13 13.48 6.07
C PHE A 43 -11.93 14.66 5.49
N TYR A 44 -13.25 14.68 5.65
CA TYR A 44 -14.05 15.78 5.11
C TYR A 44 -13.68 17.13 5.72
N PRO A 45 -13.41 18.18 4.90
CA PRO A 45 -13.41 19.56 5.36
C PRO A 45 -14.82 19.96 5.85
N PRO A 46 -14.96 20.84 6.86
CA PRO A 46 -13.92 21.60 7.56
C PRO A 46 -13.30 20.86 8.76
N LEU A 47 -13.78 19.66 9.10
CA LEU A 47 -13.36 18.96 10.32
C LEU A 47 -11.87 18.58 10.29
N SER A 48 -11.35 18.27 9.09
CA SER A 48 -9.92 18.03 8.85
C SER A 48 -9.05 19.28 8.79
N ASN A 49 -9.64 20.47 8.92
CA ASN A 49 -8.88 21.72 8.95
C ASN A 49 -8.30 21.96 10.36
N SER A 50 -7.17 22.68 10.41
CA SER A 50 -6.42 22.97 11.65
C SER A 50 -7.21 23.70 12.75
N THR A 51 -8.37 24.26 12.39
CA THR A 51 -9.28 24.94 13.31
C THR A 51 -10.14 23.98 14.13
N PHE A 52 -10.40 22.76 13.63
CA PHE A 52 -11.38 21.83 14.22
C PHE A 52 -10.75 20.51 14.71
N SER A 53 -9.58 20.13 14.21
CA SER A 53 -8.85 18.93 14.63
C SER A 53 -7.41 19.24 15.00
N SER A 54 -6.78 18.36 15.80
CA SER A 54 -5.37 18.48 16.12
C SER A 54 -4.55 18.33 14.82
N SER A 55 -3.80 19.37 14.45
CA SER A 55 -2.99 19.34 13.22
C SER A 55 -2.01 18.16 13.22
N ILE A 56 -1.36 17.92 14.37
CA ILE A 56 -0.36 16.87 14.52
C ILE A 56 -0.98 15.47 14.30
N GLY A 57 -2.13 15.17 14.89
CA GLY A 57 -2.78 13.86 14.73
C GLY A 57 -3.25 13.62 13.30
N THR A 58 -3.86 14.62 12.68
CA THR A 58 -4.34 14.53 11.29
C THR A 58 -3.19 14.38 10.28
N ASP A 59 -2.07 15.07 10.50
CA ASP A 59 -0.92 15.06 9.60
C ASP A 59 -0.25 13.68 9.59
N PHE A 60 -0.04 13.08 10.77
CA PHE A 60 0.49 11.71 10.88
C PHE A 60 -0.44 10.67 10.24
N LEU A 61 -1.76 10.84 10.38
CA LEU A 61 -2.74 9.96 9.75
C LEU A 61 -2.70 10.09 8.22
N MET A 62 -2.61 11.31 7.70
CA MET A 62 -2.48 11.57 6.26
C MET A 62 -1.19 10.95 5.71
N PHE A 63 -0.06 11.17 6.38
CA PHE A 63 1.22 10.61 5.96
C PHE A 63 1.21 9.07 6.00
N SER A 64 0.65 8.47 7.05
CA SER A 64 0.47 7.02 7.16
C SER A 64 -0.28 6.43 5.97
N LEU A 65 -1.41 7.03 5.59
CA LEU A 65 -2.23 6.57 4.48
C LEU A 65 -1.52 6.71 3.13
N HIS A 66 -0.72 7.76 2.93
CA HIS A 66 0.09 7.90 1.72
C HIS A 66 1.11 6.76 1.60
N LEU A 67 1.83 6.44 2.67
CA LEU A 67 2.79 5.33 2.65
C LEU A 67 2.11 3.98 2.41
N ALA A 68 0.95 3.74 3.04
CA ALA A 68 0.13 2.56 2.80
C ALA A 68 -0.34 2.49 1.33
N GLY A 69 -0.75 3.63 0.75
CA GLY A 69 -1.15 3.76 -0.64
C GLY A 69 -0.01 3.41 -1.60
N VAL A 70 1.18 3.97 -1.40
CA VAL A 70 2.37 3.67 -2.21
C VAL A 70 2.73 2.18 -2.10
N SER A 71 2.70 1.61 -0.89
CA SER A 71 2.90 0.16 -0.70
C SER A 71 1.90 -0.68 -1.50
N SER A 72 0.61 -0.32 -1.48
CA SER A 72 -0.44 -1.01 -2.23
C SER A 72 -0.24 -0.91 -3.75
N ILE A 73 0.19 0.24 -4.27
CA ILE A 73 0.46 0.44 -5.71
C ILE A 73 1.65 -0.42 -6.14
N LEU A 74 2.72 -0.46 -5.34
CA LEU A 74 3.88 -1.30 -5.65
C LEU A 74 3.50 -2.78 -5.64
N SER A 75 2.74 -3.22 -4.63
CA SER A 75 2.28 -4.60 -4.54
C SER A 75 1.38 -4.98 -5.74
N SER A 76 0.46 -4.11 -6.15
CA SER A 76 -0.44 -4.37 -7.29
C SER A 76 0.32 -4.50 -8.61
N ILE A 77 1.33 -3.64 -8.85
CA ILE A 77 2.20 -3.73 -10.03
C ILE A 77 2.91 -5.09 -10.07
N ASN A 78 3.47 -5.55 -8.94
CA ASN A 78 4.14 -6.84 -8.88
C ASN A 78 3.19 -8.02 -9.19
N PHE A 79 1.96 -7.98 -8.66
CA PHE A 79 0.96 -9.01 -8.97
C PHE A 79 0.54 -8.99 -10.43
N ILE A 80 0.26 -7.82 -11.01
CA ILE A 80 -0.10 -7.67 -12.42
C ILE A 80 1.02 -8.21 -13.32
N CYS A 81 2.27 -7.81 -13.08
CA CYS A 81 3.42 -8.30 -13.84
C CYS A 81 3.60 -9.82 -13.72
N THR A 82 3.39 -10.39 -12.53
CA THR A 82 3.52 -11.84 -12.31
C THR A 82 2.44 -12.62 -13.04
N ILE A 83 1.17 -12.20 -12.95
CA ILE A 83 0.05 -12.86 -13.63
C ILE A 83 0.20 -12.75 -15.15
N TYR A 84 0.54 -11.56 -15.65
CA TYR A 84 0.72 -11.33 -17.08
C TYR A 84 1.84 -12.19 -17.67
N SER A 85 2.97 -12.33 -16.96
CA SER A 85 4.09 -13.18 -17.38
C SER A 85 3.67 -14.65 -17.55
N VAL A 86 2.88 -15.17 -16.62
CA VAL A 86 2.41 -16.56 -16.66
C VAL A 86 1.44 -16.78 -17.83
N ILE A 87 0.47 -15.89 -18.01
CA ILE A 87 -0.49 -15.98 -19.12
C ILE A 87 0.25 -15.92 -20.46
N TYR A 88 1.23 -15.03 -20.59
CA TYR A 88 2.04 -14.91 -21.80
C TYR A 88 2.81 -16.20 -22.10
N PHE A 89 3.43 -16.80 -21.07
CA PHE A 89 4.14 -18.08 -21.21
C PHE A 89 3.21 -19.22 -21.64
N SER A 90 2.06 -19.39 -20.97
CA SER A 90 1.06 -20.41 -21.30
C SER A 90 0.62 -20.31 -22.77
N ARG A 91 0.29 -19.10 -23.22
CA ARG A 91 -0.17 -18.86 -24.60
C ARG A 91 0.89 -19.15 -25.65
N ASN A 92 2.18 -18.96 -25.33
CA ASN A 92 3.25 -19.28 -26.27
C ASN A 92 3.49 -20.79 -26.37
N ASN A 93 3.33 -21.51 -25.25
CA ASN A 93 3.49 -22.96 -25.21
C ASN A 93 2.37 -23.70 -25.95
N GLU A 94 1.16 -23.12 -26.02
CA GLU A 94 0.05 -23.64 -26.84
C GLU A 94 0.24 -23.45 -28.35
N ARG A 95 1.19 -22.59 -28.77
CA ARG A 95 1.46 -22.29 -30.19
C ARG A 95 2.58 -23.12 -30.80
N ILE A 96 3.21 -24.00 -30.02
CA ILE A 96 4.29 -24.91 -30.40
C ILE A 96 3.72 -26.33 -30.42
#